data_AF-X0XSR3-F1
#
_entry.id   AF-X0XSR3-F1
#
_cell.length_a   1.000
_cell.length_b   1.000
_cell.length_c   1.000
_cell.angle_alpha   90.00
_cell.angle_beta   90.00
_cell.angle_gamma   90.00
#
_symmetry.space_group_name_H-M   'P 1'
#
loop_
_entity.id
_entity.type
_entity.pdbx_description
1 polymer ?
#
loop_
_entity_poly.entity_id
_entity_poly.type
_entity_poly.pdbx_seq_one_letter_code
_entity_poly.pdbx_strand_id
1 'polypeptide(L)' 'MELVSRWHAPGSSKGWLLVETDDVASIYAHASEWGASLNMTATPVVDDEIAGREAANNWRKDDKTSQQ' A
#
# COMPACT_ATOMS: atom_id res chain seq x y z
N MET A 1 4.56 -11.71 -8.70
CA MET A 1 3.91 -10.43 -8.98
C MET A 1 2.84 -10.62 -10.04
N GLU A 2 1.58 -10.51 -9.66
CA GLU A 2 0.40 -10.64 -10.53
C GLU A 2 -0.40 -9.35 -10.52
N LEU A 3 -0.81 -8.84 -11.69
CA LEU A 3 -1.66 -7.66 -11.79
C LEU A 3 -3.13 -8.06 -11.58
N VAL A 4 -3.72 -7.63 -10.47
CA VAL A 4 -5.12 -7.90 -10.13
C VAL A 4 -6.04 -6.92 -10.86
N SER A 5 -5.69 -5.63 -10.86
CA SER A 5 -6.50 -4.60 -11.51
C SER A 5 -5.72 -3.29 -11.73
N ARG A 6 -6.30 -2.42 -12.57
CA ARG A 6 -5.77 -1.09 -12.84
C ARG A 6 -6.88 -0.05 -12.91
N TRP A 7 -6.58 1.16 -12.45
CA TRP A 7 -7.46 2.30 -12.57
C TRP A 7 -6.71 3.53 -13.07
N HIS A 8 -7.42 4.37 -13.82
CA HIS A 8 -6.92 5.64 -14.33
C HIS A 8 -7.86 6.74 -13.83
N ALA A 9 -7.32 7.91 -13.49
CA ALA A 9 -8.12 9.11 -13.25
C ALA A 9 -8.11 9.98 -14.53
N PRO A 10 -9.19 9.98 -15.34
CA PRO A 10 -9.24 10.81 -16.56
C PRO A 10 -9.05 12.30 -16.24
N GLY A 11 -8.27 13.00 -17.07
CA GLY A 11 -7.92 14.40 -16.83
C GLY A 11 -6.86 14.61 -15.72
N SER A 12 -6.32 13.52 -15.15
CA SER A 12 -5.20 13.55 -14.21
C SER A 12 -3.99 12.81 -14.79
N SER A 13 -2.81 13.04 -14.21
CA SER A 13 -1.60 12.23 -14.43
C SER A 13 -1.50 11.02 -13.51
N LYS A 14 -2.58 10.70 -12.77
CA LYS A 14 -2.61 9.62 -11.77
C LYS A 14 -3.24 8.34 -12.29
N GLY A 15 -2.68 7.23 -11.84
CA GLY A 15 -3.21 5.88 -12.02
C GLY A 15 -2.81 5.00 -10.85
N TRP A 16 -3.48 3.86 -10.72
CA TRP A 16 -3.26 2.89 -9.65
C TRP A 16 -3.21 1.49 -10.23
N LEU A 17 -2.34 0.67 -9.66
CA LEU A 17 -2.22 -0.75 -9.92
C LEU A 17 -2.45 -1.48 -8.60
N LEU A 18 -3.31 -2.50 -8.60
CA LEU A 18 -3.39 -3.46 -7.51
C LEU A 18 -2.65 -4.73 -7.96
N VAL A 19 -1.70 -5.15 -7.14
CA VAL A 19 -0.77 -6.22 -7.49
C VAL A 19 -0.67 -7.18 -6.31
N GLU A 20 -0.75 -8.47 -6.60
CA GLU A 20 -0.54 -9.54 -5.62
C GLU A 20 0.89 -10.08 -5.75
N THR A 21 1.60 -10.14 -4.62
CA THR A 21 2.98 -10.63 -4.57
C THR A 21 3.37 -11.02 -3.16
N ASP A 22 4.12 -12.11 -3.03
CA ASP A 22 4.79 -12.50 -1.77
C ASP A 22 6.16 -11.82 -1.61
N ASP A 23 6.65 -11.17 -2.67
CA ASP A 23 7.91 -10.43 -2.67
C ASP A 23 7.65 -8.94 -2.91
N VAL A 24 7.73 -8.15 -1.85
CA VAL A 24 7.56 -6.68 -1.91
C VAL A 24 8.74 -6.02 -2.62
N ALA A 25 9.94 -6.62 -2.61
CA ALA A 25 11.12 -6.04 -3.26
C ALA A 25 10.94 -5.96 -4.78
N SER A 26 10.19 -6.91 -5.38
CA SER A 26 9.87 -6.88 -6.81
C SER A 26 9.07 -5.63 -7.22
N ILE A 27 8.26 -5.06 -6.31
CA ILE A 27 7.50 -3.82 -6.55
C ILE A 27 8.45 -2.62 -6.65
N TYR A 28 9.45 -2.54 -5.77
CA TYR A 28 10.44 -1.46 -5.79
C TYR A 28 11.39 -1.57 -6.99
N ALA A 29 11.75 -2.78 -7.40
CA ALA A 29 12.50 -3.02 -8.62
C ALA A 29 11.74 -2.50 -9.85
N HIS A 30 10.47 -2.90 -9.98
CA HIS A 30 9.59 -2.41 -11.05
C HIS A 30 9.41 -0.89 -11.01
N ALA A 31 9.18 -0.30 -9.84
CA ALA A 31 9.08 1.15 -9.69
C ALA A 31 10.35 1.89 -10.14
N SER A 32 11.53 1.29 -9.89
CA SER A 32 12.82 1.87 -10.28
C SER A 32 13.02 1.90 -11.80
N GLU A 33 12.45 0.95 -12.54
CA GLU A 33 12.47 0.95 -14.02
C GLU A 33 11.83 2.21 -14.61
N TRP A 34 10.85 2.78 -13.90
CA TRP A 34 10.07 3.95 -14.34
C TRP A 34 10.47 5.25 -13.65
N GLY A 35 11.48 5.24 -12.77
CA GLY A 35 11.83 6.38 -11.91
C GLY A 35 12.22 7.66 -12.67
N ALA A 36 12.64 7.54 -13.94
CA ALA A 36 12.92 8.69 -14.80
C ALA A 36 11.64 9.31 -15.41
N SER A 37 10.55 8.56 -15.47
CA SER A 37 9.32 8.93 -16.19
C SER A 37 8.17 9.30 -15.25
N LEU A 38 8.07 8.64 -14.10
CA LEU A 38 7.01 8.88 -13.13
C LEU A 38 7.41 8.51 -11.70
N ASN A 39 6.73 9.12 -10.74
CA ASN A 39 6.89 8.79 -9.32
C ASN A 39 5.87 7.73 -8.91
N MET A 40 6.34 6.55 -8.50
CA MET A 40 5.51 5.45 -8.01
C MET A 40 5.58 5.37 -6.49
N THR A 41 4.42 5.39 -5.83
CA THR A 41 4.31 5.12 -4.40
C THR A 41 3.71 3.72 -4.21
N ALA A 42 4.44 2.85 -3.52
CA ALA A 42 3.93 1.54 -3.13
C ALA A 42 3.34 1.61 -1.71
N THR A 43 2.06 1.26 -1.58
CA THR A 43 1.37 1.15 -0.29
C THR A 43 0.94 -0.31 -0.11
N PRO A 44 1.55 -1.06 0.84
CA PRO A 44 1.08 -2.40 1.17
C PRO A 44 -0.37 -2.34 1.64
N VAL A 45 -1.19 -3.26 1.14
CA VAL A 45 -2.56 -3.46 1.59
C VAL A 45 -2.70 -4.85 2.16
N VAL A 46 -3.55 -5.00 3.17
CA VAL A 46 -3.85 -6.26 3.83
C VAL A 46 -5.36 -6.44 3.87
N ASP A 47 -5.82 -7.66 4.12
CA ASP A 47 -7.24 -7.94 4.31
C ASP A 47 -7.78 -7.30 5.62
N ASP A 48 -9.11 -7.30 5.72
CA ASP A 48 -9.81 -6.72 6.87
C ASP A 48 -9.49 -7.46 8.18
N GLU A 49 -9.17 -8.76 8.13
CA GLU A 49 -8.84 -9.56 9.31
C GLU A 49 -7.52 -9.07 9.94
N ILE A 50 -6.48 -8.94 9.12
CA ILE A 50 -5.18 -8.43 9.52
C ILE A 50 -5.31 -6.95 9.89
N ALA A 51 -5.97 -6.13 9.06
CA ALA A 51 -6.16 -4.71 9.34
C ALA A 51 -6.85 -4.49 10.69
N GLY A 52 -7.95 -5.21 10.96
CA GLY A 52 -8.71 -5.11 12.20
C GLY A 52 -7.90 -5.55 13.43
N ARG A 53 -7.17 -6.67 13.33
CA ARG A 53 -6.30 -7.17 14.41
C ARG A 53 -5.23 -6.14 14.80
N GLU A 54 -4.53 -5.58 13.81
CA GLU A 54 -3.45 -4.63 14.08
C GLU A 54 -3.95 -3.26 14.54
N ALA A 55 -5.07 -2.78 13.99
CA ALA A 55 -5.72 -1.54 14.43
C ALA A 55 -6.14 -1.63 15.90
N ALA A 56 -6.78 -2.73 16.32
CA ALA A 56 -7.18 -2.94 17.70
C ALA A 56 -5.99 -2.95 18.68
N ASN A 57 -4.86 -3.51 18.27
CA ASN A 57 -3.65 -3.54 19.10
C ASN A 57 -3.02 -2.17 19.31
N ASN A 58 -3.08 -1.28 18.30
CA ASN A 58 -2.46 0.04 18.36
C ASN A 58 -3.39 1.08 18.96
N TRP A 59 -4.68 1.09 18.58
CA TRP A 59 -5.65 2.03 19.15
C TRP A 59 -5.87 1.81 20.65
N ARG A 60 -5.82 0.56 21.13
CA ARG A 60 -5.86 0.27 22.58
C ARG A 60 -4.63 0.79 23.33
N LYS A 61 -3.49 1.00 22.68
CA LYS A 61 -2.30 1.59 23.31
C LYS A 61 -2.44 3.10 23.44
N ASP A 62 -3.05 3.77 22.46
CA ASP A 62 -3.27 5.22 22.50
C ASP A 62 -4.20 5.62 23.65
N ASP A 63 -5.22 4.80 23.95
CA ASP A 63 -6.12 4.99 25.10
C ASP A 63 -5.40 4.87 26.46
N LYS A 64 -4.33 4.07 26.55
CA LYS A 64 -3.57 3.85 27.79
C LYS A 64 -2.43 4.85 27.98
N THR A 65 -1.92 5.43 26.90
CA THR A 65 -0.82 6.40 26.94
C THR A 65 -1.32 7.81 27.23
N SER A 66 -2.61 8.06 27.04
CA SER A 66 -3.27 9.34 27.36
C SER A 66 -3.68 9.50 28.84
N GLN A 67 -3.37 8.52 29.70
CA GLN A 67 -3.69 8.52 31.15
C GLN A 67 -2.45 8.51 32.06
N GLN A 68 -1.26 8.85 31.55
CA GLN A 68 -0.05 9.08 32.36
C GLN A 68 0.49 10.49 32.21
#